data_AF-A0A6B3I8Q4-F1
#
_entry.id   AF-A0A6B3I8Q4-F1
#
_cell.length_a   1.000
_cell.length_b   1.000
_cell.length_c   1.000
_cell.angle_alpha   90.00
_cell.angle_beta   90.00
_cell.angle_gamma   90.00
#
_symmetry.space_group_name_H-M   'P 1'
#
loop_
_entity.id
_entity.type
_entity.pdbx_description
1 polymer ?
#
loop_
_entity_poly.entity_id
_entity_poly.type
_entity_poly.pdbx_seq_one_letter_code
_entity_poly.pdbx_strand_id
1 'polypeptide(L)'
;IAAASAAEQSRLSVSVDRLTARATRAETERSAAVAACANAAGRMQALATSMLADLREMEHRHTDESVLGDLLYLDHRTAQAGRLADSIAVLTGARSGRRWAKPIVMESILRGAMGRIGSYQRVRLHSASDVAIAGHAAEGVMHALA
;
A
#
# COMPACT_ATOMS: atom_id res chain seq x y z
N ILE A 1 6.91 -51.44 -34.18
CA ILE A 1 6.79 -49.97 -34.39
C ILE A 1 5.59 -49.39 -33.62
N ALA A 2 4.36 -49.89 -33.82
CA ALA A 2 3.17 -49.38 -33.11
C ALA A 2 3.22 -49.49 -31.57
N ALA A 3 3.69 -50.62 -31.01
CA ALA A 3 3.81 -50.79 -29.56
C ALA A 3 4.83 -49.84 -28.90
N ALA A 4 5.94 -49.55 -29.58
CA ALA A 4 6.93 -48.57 -29.13
C ALA A 4 6.38 -47.14 -29.15
N SER A 5 5.58 -46.81 -30.19
CA SER A 5 4.87 -45.52 -30.27
C SER A 5 3.84 -45.35 -29.16
N ALA A 6 3.08 -46.39 -28.81
CA ALA A 6 2.09 -46.35 -27.74
C ALA A 6 2.74 -46.19 -26.35
N ALA A 7 3.85 -46.90 -26.10
CA ALA A 7 4.62 -46.75 -24.87
C ALA A 7 5.20 -45.33 -24.72
N GLU A 8 5.70 -44.75 -25.81
CA GLU A 8 6.20 -43.37 -25.82
C GLU A 8 5.09 -42.35 -25.60
N GLN A 9 3.93 -42.50 -26.24
CA GLN A 9 2.75 -41.66 -26.00
C GLN A 9 2.28 -41.71 -24.54
N SER A 10 2.28 -42.90 -23.92
CA SER A 10 1.93 -43.07 -22.50
C SER A 10 2.94 -42.34 -21.58
N ARG A 11 4.25 -42.47 -21.86
CA ARG A 11 5.30 -41.75 -21.11
C ARG A 11 5.17 -40.23 -21.23
N LEU A 12 4.92 -39.74 -22.44
CA LEU A 12 4.70 -38.31 -22.68
C LEU A 12 3.46 -37.81 -21.94
N SER A 13 2.35 -38.55 -21.96
CA SER A 13 1.13 -38.21 -21.21
C SER A 13 1.41 -38.09 -19.71
N VAL A 14 2.10 -39.08 -19.11
CA VAL A 14 2.46 -39.04 -17.68
C VAL A 14 3.37 -37.85 -17.36
N SER A 15 4.30 -37.50 -18.26
CA SER A 15 5.17 -36.33 -18.10
C SER A 15 4.37 -35.03 -18.14
N VAL A 16 3.45 -34.89 -19.10
CA VAL A 16 2.54 -33.74 -19.23
C VAL A 16 1.66 -33.61 -17.99
N ASP A 17 1.06 -34.70 -17.50
CA ASP A 17 0.22 -34.68 -16.30
C ASP A 17 1.01 -34.23 -15.07
N ARG A 18 2.25 -34.72 -14.92
CA ARG A 18 3.14 -34.32 -13.82
C ARG A 18 3.55 -32.86 -13.90
N LEU A 19 3.85 -32.34 -15.10
CA LEU A 19 4.18 -30.93 -15.30
C LEU A 19 2.97 -30.03 -15.04
N THR A 20 1.79 -30.45 -15.50
CA THR A 20 0.52 -29.74 -15.27
C THR A 20 0.21 -29.68 -13.78
N ALA A 21 0.32 -30.80 -13.07
CA ALA A 21 0.10 -30.84 -11.62
C ALA A 21 1.08 -29.92 -10.85
N ARG A 22 2.35 -29.88 -11.25
CA ARG A 22 3.34 -28.96 -10.68
C ARG A 22 3.02 -27.50 -10.97
N ALA A 23 2.63 -27.18 -12.20
CA ALA A 23 2.25 -25.83 -12.60
C ALA A 23 1.04 -25.34 -11.80
N THR A 24 -0.01 -26.17 -11.67
CA THR A 24 -1.20 -25.84 -10.87
C THR A 24 -0.87 -25.62 -9.40
N ARG A 25 0.01 -26.46 -8.83
CA ARG A 25 0.46 -26.30 -7.44
C ARG A 25 1.25 -25.00 -7.25
N ALA A 26 2.20 -24.72 -8.14
CA ALA A 26 3.00 -23.50 -8.09
C ALA A 26 2.12 -22.25 -8.24
N GLU A 27 1.10 -22.28 -9.11
CA GLU A 27 0.17 -21.18 -9.29
C GLU A 27 -0.72 -20.97 -8.05
N THR A 28 -1.16 -22.06 -7.42
CA THR A 28 -1.92 -22.01 -6.17
C THR A 28 -1.07 -21.40 -5.04
N GLU A 29 0.16 -21.87 -4.87
CA GLU A 29 1.09 -21.38 -3.86
C GLU A 29 1.43 -19.90 -4.08
N ARG A 30 1.65 -19.49 -5.34
CA ARG A 30 1.86 -18.09 -5.71
C ARG A 30 0.65 -17.23 -5.38
N SER A 31 -0.55 -17.67 -5.77
CA SER A 31 -1.80 -16.96 -5.49
C SER A 31 -2.04 -16.79 -3.99
N ALA A 32 -1.78 -17.83 -3.20
CA ALA A 32 -1.87 -17.77 -1.75
C ALA A 32 -0.86 -16.78 -1.14
N ALA A 33 0.39 -16.79 -1.62
CA ALA A 33 1.41 -15.85 -1.17
C ALA A 33 1.04 -14.39 -1.49
N VAL A 34 0.57 -14.12 -2.70
CA VAL A 34 0.10 -12.78 -3.12
C VAL A 34 -1.06 -12.33 -2.23
N ALA A 35 -2.03 -13.19 -1.96
CA ALA A 35 -3.16 -12.89 -1.08
C ALA A 35 -2.71 -12.62 0.37
N ALA A 36 -1.73 -13.37 0.88
CA ALA A 36 -1.18 -13.14 2.22
C ALA A 36 -0.47 -11.78 2.32
N CYS A 37 0.34 -11.42 1.31
CA CYS A 37 0.99 -10.12 1.23
C CYS A 37 -0.03 -8.97 1.14
N ALA A 38 -1.08 -9.12 0.34
CA ALA A 38 -2.18 -8.14 0.24
C ALA A 38 -2.87 -7.91 1.59
N ASN A 39 -3.16 -8.98 2.33
CA ASN A 39 -3.75 -8.90 3.67
C ASN A 39 -2.80 -8.22 4.67
N ALA A 40 -1.50 -8.55 4.64
CA ALA A 40 -0.51 -7.93 5.50
C ALA A 40 -0.39 -6.43 5.22
N ALA A 41 -0.38 -6.02 3.94
CA ALA A 41 -0.42 -4.62 3.54
C ALA A 41 -1.65 -3.90 4.07
N GLY A 42 -2.84 -4.48 3.89
CA GLY A 42 -4.09 -3.90 4.41
C GLY A 42 -4.07 -3.69 5.93
N ARG A 43 -3.55 -4.66 6.69
CA ARG A 43 -3.39 -4.55 8.15
C ARG A 43 -2.38 -3.48 8.56
N MET A 44 -1.24 -3.40 7.86
CA MET A 44 -0.23 -2.37 8.11
C MET A 44 -0.79 -0.97 7.83
N GLN A 45 -1.58 -0.81 6.77
CA GLN A 45 -2.24 0.45 6.44
C GLN A 45 -3.28 0.85 7.49
N ALA A 46 -4.06 -0.11 8.00
CA ALA A 46 -5.00 0.13 9.09
C ALA A 46 -4.29 0.61 10.36
N LEU A 47 -3.20 -0.07 10.74
CA LEU A 47 -2.38 0.32 11.89
C LEU A 47 -1.78 1.73 11.73
N ALA A 48 -1.18 2.02 10.58
CA ALA A 48 -0.64 3.35 10.29
C ALA A 48 -1.72 4.44 10.36
N THR A 49 -2.93 4.15 9.86
CA THR A 49 -4.06 5.09 9.93
C THR A 49 -4.48 5.38 11.37
N SER A 50 -4.58 4.34 12.21
CA SER A 50 -4.91 4.51 13.63
C SER A 50 -3.81 5.28 14.36
N MET A 51 -2.54 4.95 14.14
CA MET A 51 -1.41 5.67 14.74
C MET A 51 -1.39 7.15 14.37
N LEU A 52 -1.67 7.51 13.10
CA LEU A 52 -1.79 8.91 12.69
C LEU A 52 -2.94 9.63 13.41
N ALA A 53 -4.04 8.93 13.71
CA ALA A 53 -5.13 9.51 14.48
C ALA A 53 -4.73 9.73 15.94
N ASP A 54 -4.07 8.75 16.56
CA ASP A 54 -3.57 8.84 17.94
C ASP A 54 -2.54 9.98 18.08
N LEU A 55 -1.62 10.13 17.12
CA LEU A 55 -0.62 11.20 17.11
C LEU A 55 -1.28 12.58 17.01
N ARG A 56 -2.31 12.76 16.17
CA ARG A 56 -3.07 14.02 16.08
C ARG A 56 -3.78 14.36 17.37
N GLU A 57 -4.31 13.37 18.07
CA GLU A 57 -4.92 13.58 19.39
C GLU A 57 -3.84 13.98 20.41
N MET A 58 -2.65 13.40 20.36
CA MET A 58 -1.51 13.83 21.18
C MET A 58 -1.10 15.28 20.89
N GLU A 59 -0.99 15.66 19.60
CA GLU A 59 -0.70 17.04 19.18
C GLU A 59 -1.74 18.02 19.72
N HIS A 60 -3.02 17.63 19.76
CA HIS A 60 -4.07 18.48 20.29
C HIS A 60 -3.96 18.68 21.82
N ARG A 61 -3.52 17.64 22.55
CA ARG A 61 -3.41 17.68 24.02
C ARG A 61 -2.11 18.32 24.52
N HIS A 62 -1.05 18.37 23.71
CA HIS A 62 0.27 18.85 24.13
C HIS A 62 0.72 20.05 23.30
N THR A 63 1.07 21.15 23.96
CA THR A 63 1.49 22.42 23.32
C THR A 63 2.97 22.74 23.49
N ASP A 64 3.72 21.90 24.21
CA ASP A 64 5.18 22.04 24.37
C ASP A 64 5.90 21.81 23.04
N GLU A 65 6.75 22.76 22.64
CA GLU A 65 7.45 22.75 21.34
C GLU A 65 8.35 21.51 21.17
N SER A 66 9.02 21.06 22.24
CA SER A 66 9.85 19.86 22.20
C SER A 66 9.03 18.60 21.93
N VAL A 67 7.85 18.49 22.56
CA VAL A 67 6.91 17.38 22.35
C VAL A 67 6.34 17.42 20.94
N LEU A 68 6.00 18.61 20.45
CA LEU A 68 5.51 18.79 19.09
C LEU A 68 6.55 18.35 18.04
N GLY A 69 7.83 18.68 18.25
CA GLY A 69 8.92 18.22 17.38
C GLY A 69 9.01 16.70 17.27
N ASP A 70 8.93 16.00 18.40
CA ASP A 70 8.95 14.53 18.45
C ASP A 70 7.69 13.92 17.81
N LEU A 71 6.52 14.51 18.05
CA LEU A 71 5.26 14.06 17.44
C LEU A 71 5.28 14.21 15.92
N LEU A 72 5.77 15.32 15.39
CA LEU A 72 5.91 15.53 13.94
C LEU A 72 6.88 14.53 13.31
N TYR A 73 7.95 14.16 14.01
CA TYR A 73 8.85 13.10 13.56
C TYR A 73 8.13 11.74 13.50
N LEU A 74 7.33 11.40 14.52
CA LEU A 74 6.56 10.16 14.55
C LEU A 74 5.43 10.13 13.51
N ASP A 75 4.73 11.24 13.28
CA ASP A 75 3.70 11.37 12.24
C ASP A 75 4.32 11.07 10.88
N HIS A 76 5.48 11.67 10.60
CA HIS A 76 6.22 11.41 9.35
C HIS A 76 6.59 9.94 9.19
N ARG A 77 7.18 9.32 10.21
CA ARG A 77 7.57 7.90 10.17
C ARG A 77 6.35 6.99 9.98
N THR A 78 5.21 7.35 10.56
CA THR A 78 3.96 6.61 10.42
C THR A 78 3.39 6.75 9.01
N ALA A 79 3.44 7.95 8.42
CA ALA A 79 3.08 8.18 7.01
C ALA A 79 3.99 7.41 6.04
N GLN A 80 5.27 7.19 6.37
CA GLN A 80 6.19 6.32 5.62
C GLN A 80 5.79 4.85 5.68
N ALA A 81 5.41 4.36 6.86
CA ALA A 81 4.94 2.99 7.02
C ALA A 81 3.65 2.75 6.21
N GLY A 82 2.71 3.70 6.23
CA GLY A 82 1.50 3.62 5.41
C GLY A 82 1.80 3.55 3.91
N ARG A 83 2.75 4.36 3.43
CA ARG A 83 3.18 4.28 2.02
C ARG A 83 3.81 2.95 1.62
N LEU A 84 4.60 2.36 2.51
CA LEU A 84 5.19 1.05 2.26
C LEU A 84 4.07 0.00 2.14
N ALA A 85 3.07 0.07 3.02
CA ALA A 85 1.88 -0.77 2.92
C ALA A 85 1.14 -0.57 1.59
N ASP A 86 0.94 0.67 1.16
CA ASP A 86 0.33 1.00 -0.14
C ASP A 86 1.14 0.43 -1.31
N SER A 87 2.47 0.52 -1.26
CA SER A 87 3.34 -0.05 -2.30
C SER A 87 3.19 -1.56 -2.41
N ILE A 88 3.11 -2.27 -1.28
CA ILE A 88 2.87 -3.72 -1.25
C ILE A 88 1.46 -4.04 -1.78
N ALA A 89 0.46 -3.24 -1.44
CA ALA A 89 -0.89 -3.42 -1.95
C ALA A 89 -0.92 -3.31 -3.49
N VAL A 90 -0.26 -2.30 -4.07
CA VAL A 90 -0.14 -2.17 -5.54
C VAL A 90 0.55 -3.40 -6.16
N LEU A 91 1.69 -3.82 -5.60
CA LEU A 91 2.45 -4.98 -6.12
C LEU A 91 1.68 -6.30 -6.06
N THR A 92 0.76 -6.43 -5.10
CA THR A 92 -0.08 -7.62 -4.94
C THR A 92 -1.40 -7.55 -5.72
N GLY A 93 -1.63 -6.47 -6.48
CA GLY A 93 -2.90 -6.23 -7.18
C GLY A 93 -4.06 -5.90 -6.24
N ALA A 94 -3.79 -5.70 -4.95
CA ALA A 94 -4.76 -5.25 -3.99
C ALA A 94 -5.06 -3.75 -4.18
N ARG A 95 -6.22 -3.32 -3.69
CA ARG A 95 -6.56 -1.90 -3.70
C ARG A 95 -5.65 -1.16 -2.72
N SER A 96 -4.77 -0.32 -3.25
CA SER A 96 -3.99 0.64 -2.47
C SER A 96 -4.83 1.86 -2.11
N GLY A 97 -4.50 2.49 -0.98
CA GLY A 97 -4.99 3.80 -0.64
C GLY A 97 -6.14 3.85 0.34
N ARG A 98 -6.14 4.89 1.19
CA ARG A 98 -7.31 5.26 1.98
C ARG A 98 -8.41 5.82 1.06
N ARG A 99 -9.66 5.54 1.42
CA ARG A 99 -10.82 6.19 0.81
C ARG A 99 -11.50 7.08 1.83
N TRP A 100 -11.72 8.31 1.44
CA TRP A 100 -12.51 9.25 2.21
C TRP A 100 -13.88 9.38 1.57
N ALA A 101 -14.93 9.32 2.40
CA ALA A 101 -16.30 9.52 1.92
C ALA A 101 -16.59 11.00 1.62
N LYS A 102 -15.98 11.91 2.39
CA LYS A 102 -16.17 13.35 2.25
C LYS A 102 -15.04 13.98 1.43
N PRO A 103 -15.30 15.09 0.71
CA PRO A 103 -14.24 15.88 0.08
C PRO A 103 -13.17 16.30 1.09
N ILE A 104 -11.93 16.41 0.62
CA ILE A 104 -10.75 16.74 1.42
C ILE A 104 -10.17 18.05 0.91
N VAL A 105 -9.98 19.03 1.79
CA VAL A 105 -9.41 20.35 1.45
C VAL A 105 -7.97 20.21 0.94
N MET A 106 -7.56 21.08 0.02
CA MET A 106 -6.23 21.02 -0.62
C MET A 106 -5.09 21.01 0.40
N GLU A 107 -5.20 21.75 1.50
CA GLU A 107 -4.16 21.76 2.54
C GLU A 107 -3.93 20.36 3.12
N SER A 108 -5.00 19.61 3.39
CA SER A 108 -4.91 18.23 3.89
C SER A 108 -4.35 17.28 2.83
N ILE A 109 -4.68 17.50 1.55
CA ILE A 109 -4.08 16.77 0.42
C ILE A 109 -2.56 17.02 0.38
N LEU A 110 -2.13 18.28 0.37
CA LEU A 110 -0.71 18.63 0.28
C LEU A 110 0.07 18.14 1.50
N ARG A 111 -0.49 18.27 2.71
CA ARG A 111 0.11 17.72 3.94
C ARG A 111 0.25 16.20 3.85
N GLY A 112 -0.78 15.53 3.35
CA GLY A 112 -0.75 14.10 3.08
C GLY A 112 0.28 13.70 2.02
N ALA A 113 0.51 14.51 0.98
CA ALA A 113 1.57 14.29 0.00
C ALA A 113 2.98 14.57 0.57
N MET A 114 3.13 15.56 1.45
CA MET A 114 4.41 15.86 2.10
C MET A 114 4.87 14.76 3.06
N GLY A 115 3.96 14.23 3.89
CA GLY A 115 4.25 13.04 4.72
C GLY A 115 4.65 11.83 3.85
N ARG A 116 4.30 11.90 2.55
CA ARG A 116 4.67 10.96 1.50
C ARG A 116 6.07 11.15 0.88
N ILE A 117 6.88 12.08 1.37
CA ILE A 117 8.23 12.37 0.83
C ILE A 117 9.32 12.04 1.86
N GLY A 118 10.32 11.23 1.52
CA GLY A 118 11.43 10.86 2.41
C GLY A 118 12.03 12.05 3.19
N SER A 119 12.45 13.08 2.45
CA SER A 119 13.03 14.33 2.99
C SER A 119 11.99 15.46 3.07
N TYR A 120 10.84 15.22 3.71
CA TYR A 120 9.72 16.19 3.80
C TYR A 120 10.13 17.59 4.28
N GLN A 121 11.14 17.70 5.15
CA GLN A 121 11.65 18.98 5.67
C GLN A 121 12.21 19.92 4.58
N ARG A 122 12.55 19.37 3.40
CA ARG A 122 13.00 20.16 2.24
C ARG A 122 11.84 20.73 1.43
N VAL A 123 10.62 20.26 1.67
CA VAL A 123 9.42 20.69 0.94
C VAL A 123 8.87 21.95 1.60
N ARG A 124 8.71 23.00 0.82
CA ARG A 124 8.12 24.28 1.25
C ARG A 124 6.79 24.47 0.54
N LEU A 125 5.74 24.71 1.32
CA LEU A 125 4.40 24.92 0.83
C LEU A 125 4.14 26.43 0.80
N HIS A 126 3.95 27.00 -0.39
CA HIS A 126 3.85 28.45 -0.58
C HIS A 126 2.41 28.96 -0.61
N SER A 127 1.50 28.18 -1.21
CA SER A 127 0.08 28.50 -1.28
C SER A 127 -0.71 27.21 -1.47
N ALA A 128 -1.90 27.15 -0.89
CA ALA A 128 -2.90 26.12 -1.18
C ALA A 128 -4.11 26.80 -1.83
N SER A 129 -4.78 26.10 -2.75
CA SER A 129 -6.09 26.55 -3.27
C SER A 129 -7.18 26.19 -2.27
N ASP A 130 -8.26 26.99 -2.20
CA ASP A 130 -9.44 26.68 -1.36
C ASP A 130 -10.32 25.55 -1.93
N VAL A 131 -9.94 24.97 -3.08
CA VAL A 131 -10.66 23.86 -3.71
C VAL A 131 -10.45 22.57 -2.92
N ALA A 132 -11.54 21.82 -2.73
CA ALA A 132 -11.49 20.47 -2.15
C ALA A 132 -11.42 19.40 -3.26
N ILE A 133 -10.68 18.32 -2.97
CA ILE A 133 -10.62 17.13 -3.81
C ILE A 133 -11.70 16.14 -3.37
N ALA A 134 -12.40 15.53 -4.33
CA ALA A 134 -13.36 14.48 -4.03
C ALA A 134 -12.69 13.34 -3.25
N GLY A 135 -13.29 12.89 -2.15
CA GLY A 135 -12.63 11.98 -1.19
C GLY A 135 -12.16 10.65 -1.79
N HIS A 136 -12.83 10.16 -2.84
CA HIS A 136 -12.41 8.96 -3.57
C HIS A 136 -11.17 9.16 -4.45
N ALA A 137 -10.87 10.40 -4.84
CA ALA A 137 -9.71 10.79 -5.65
C ALA A 137 -8.55 11.32 -4.79
N ALA A 138 -8.81 11.66 -3.52
CA ALA A 138 -7.85 12.27 -2.61
C ALA A 138 -6.52 11.50 -2.55
N GLU A 139 -6.56 10.17 -2.48
CA GLU A 139 -5.34 9.37 -2.43
C GLU A 139 -4.53 9.43 -3.72
N GLY A 140 -5.20 9.28 -4.87
CA GLY A 140 -4.53 9.33 -6.16
C GLY A 140 -3.85 10.68 -6.39
N VAL A 141 -4.50 11.77 -5.99
CA VAL A 141 -3.91 13.12 -6.04
C VAL A 141 -2.72 13.24 -5.10
N MET A 142 -2.84 12.79 -3.85
CA MET A 142 -1.72 12.82 -2.92
C MET A 142 -0.51 12.03 -3.42
N HIS A 143 -0.75 10.89 -4.06
CA HIS A 143 0.31 10.06 -4.64
C HIS A 143 0.98 10.76 -5.83
N ALA A 144 0.22 11.43 -6.70
CA ALA A 144 0.76 12.16 -7.83
C ALA A 144 1.62 13.38 -7.42
N LEU A 145 1.36 13.94 -6.23
CA LEU A 145 2.06 15.11 -5.71
C LEU A 145 3.32 14.78 -4.90
N ALA A 146 3.48 13.53 -4.46
CA ALA A 146 4.55 13.09 -3.56
C ALA A 146 5.75 12.51 -4.30
#